data_AF-A0AAT9R8A4-F1
#
_entry.id   AF-A0AAT9R8A4-F1
#
_cell.length_a   1.000
_cell.length_b   1.000
_cell.length_c   1.000
_cell.angle_alpha   90.00
_cell.angle_beta   90.00
_cell.angle_gamma   90.00
#
_symmetry.space_group_name_H-M   'P 1'
#
loop_
_entity.id
_entity.type
_entity.pdbx_description
1 polymer ?
#
loop_
_entity_poly.entity_id
_entity_poly.type
_entity_poly.pdbx_seq_one_letter_code
_entity_poly.pdbx_strand_id
1 'polypeptide(L)'
;MSNTMPPPAPAAPPAPQPPKRNHTNTIIISTAAVLIAGIVTAGIVVSNSRDADDPTPTVVKAASTPSASSTKTSLSPSPSQETFKFGDTADIGVGDRKFSAVVLAFKDSGIAGIPELLPEDQEWATAEVKVCNKGTAAFPVSPFTWSLAYEDGARVEATHMSGGEFPQPLYPMDTKVKGGDCVRGHVLFEVPKGGRAERVVYSPADLDEPVEWQVGK
;
A
#
# COMPACT_ATOMS: atom_id res chain seq x y z
N MET A 1 -55.84 18.97 51.98
CA MET A 1 -55.25 19.97 51.05
C MET A 1 -53.78 19.62 50.91
N SER A 2 -53.41 18.85 49.89
CA SER A 2 -52.03 18.40 49.69
C SER A 2 -51.34 19.34 48.71
N ASN A 3 -50.42 20.16 49.21
CA ASN A 3 -49.56 21.03 48.40
C ASN A 3 -48.36 20.22 47.91
N THR A 4 -48.42 19.74 46.67
CA THR A 4 -47.26 19.13 45.99
C THR A 4 -46.55 20.24 45.22
N MET A 5 -45.38 20.67 45.71
CA MET A 5 -44.49 21.56 44.97
C MET A 5 -43.86 20.80 43.78
N PRO A 6 -43.79 21.41 42.59
CA PRO A 6 -43.12 20.77 41.45
C PRO A 6 -41.59 20.72 41.67
N PRO A 7 -40.92 19.69 41.13
CA PRO A 7 -39.49 19.51 41.28
C PRO A 7 -38.68 20.62 40.56
N PRO A 8 -37.49 20.98 41.06
CA PRO A 8 -36.63 21.96 40.42
C PRO A 8 -36.12 21.47 39.07
N ALA A 9 -36.05 22.39 38.10
CA ALA A 9 -35.59 22.09 36.75
C ALA A 9 -34.10 21.69 36.73
N PRO A 10 -33.67 20.81 35.79
CA PRO A 10 -32.27 20.44 35.62
C PRO A 10 -31.40 21.66 35.28
N ALA A 11 -30.21 21.75 35.89
CA ALA A 11 -29.24 22.79 35.58
C ALA A 11 -28.79 22.70 34.11
N ALA A 12 -28.74 23.84 33.44
CA ALA A 12 -28.27 23.94 32.06
C ALA A 12 -26.79 23.51 31.95
N PRO A 13 -26.40 22.81 30.87
CA PRO A 13 -25.01 22.41 30.66
C PRO A 13 -24.10 23.64 30.48
N PRO A 14 -22.83 23.55 30.90
CA PRO A 14 -21.87 24.64 30.78
C PRO A 14 -21.62 24.98 29.30
N ALA A 15 -21.51 26.28 29.00
CA ALA A 15 -21.25 26.76 27.65
C ALA A 15 -19.88 26.26 27.12
N PRO A 16 -19.76 26.01 25.80
CA PRO A 16 -18.50 25.61 25.18
C PRO A 16 -17.43 26.70 25.38
N GLN A 17 -16.24 26.30 25.83
CA GLN A 17 -15.11 27.23 25.94
C GLN A 17 -14.58 27.58 24.53
N PRO A 18 -14.21 28.85 24.29
CA PRO A 18 -13.64 29.24 23.00
C PRO A 18 -12.28 28.54 22.78
N PRO A 19 -11.96 28.20 21.52
CA PRO A 19 -10.73 27.48 21.20
C PRO A 19 -9.49 28.31 21.58
N LYS A 20 -8.58 27.69 22.35
CA LYS A 20 -7.25 28.24 22.63
C LYS A 20 -6.46 28.38 21.33
N ARG A 21 -6.22 29.62 20.93
CA ARG A 21 -5.39 29.99 19.79
C ARG A 21 -3.92 29.77 20.16
N ASN A 22 -3.38 28.60 19.82
CA ASN A 22 -1.93 28.37 19.86
C ASN A 22 -1.29 29.15 18.71
N HIS A 23 -0.64 30.25 19.05
CA HIS A 23 0.30 30.93 18.17
C HIS A 23 1.60 30.14 18.12
N THR A 24 2.24 30.19 16.93
CA THR A 24 3.67 30.00 16.71
C THR A 24 4.11 28.56 16.40
N ASN A 25 4.33 28.29 15.10
CA ASN A 25 5.66 27.99 14.59
C ASN A 25 5.69 28.13 13.06
N THR A 26 6.16 29.30 12.62
CA THR A 26 6.68 29.57 11.28
C THR A 26 8.01 28.84 11.14
N ILE A 27 8.13 27.89 10.22
CA ILE A 27 9.43 27.33 9.81
C ILE A 27 9.65 27.60 8.33
N ILE A 28 10.86 28.10 8.11
CA ILE A 28 11.42 28.81 6.97
C ILE A 28 11.66 27.85 5.80
N ILE A 29 11.17 28.23 4.63
CA ILE A 29 11.57 27.63 3.35
C ILE A 29 13.00 28.09 3.06
N SER A 30 13.98 27.20 3.25
CA SER A 30 15.36 27.43 2.81
C SER A 30 15.58 26.73 1.46
N THR A 31 15.52 27.53 0.40
CA THR A 31 16.03 27.20 -0.93
C THR A 31 17.56 27.06 -0.89
N ALA A 32 18.09 25.96 -1.43
CA ALA A 32 19.50 25.85 -1.77
C ALA A 32 19.63 25.22 -3.16
N ALA A 33 19.82 26.09 -4.15
CA ALA A 33 20.32 25.70 -5.46
C ALA A 33 21.84 25.52 -5.36
N VAL A 34 22.35 24.36 -5.76
CA VAL A 34 23.79 24.16 -5.99
C VAL A 34 23.98 23.52 -7.35
N LEU A 35 24.49 24.34 -8.28
CA LEU A 35 25.09 23.96 -9.55
C LEU A 35 26.44 23.30 -9.28
N ILE A 36 26.72 22.11 -9.83
CA ILE A 36 28.10 21.68 -10.07
C ILE A 36 28.23 21.11 -11.48
N ALA A 37 29.10 21.78 -12.22
CA ALA A 37 29.50 21.54 -13.60
C ALA A 37 30.36 20.27 -13.76
N GLY A 38 30.37 19.77 -14.99
CA GLY A 38 31.07 18.54 -15.38
C GLY A 38 32.60 18.62 -15.32
N ILE A 39 33.20 17.45 -15.17
CA ILE A 39 34.61 17.20 -15.48
C ILE A 39 34.67 15.95 -16.35
N VAL A 40 34.82 16.17 -17.65
CA VAL A 40 35.33 15.19 -18.61
C VAL A 40 36.84 15.32 -18.59
N THR A 41 37.54 14.37 -17.99
CA THR A 41 38.99 14.21 -18.20
C THR A 41 39.23 12.87 -18.85
N ALA A 42 39.34 12.94 -20.18
CA ALA A 42 39.91 11.89 -21.01
C ALA A 42 41.40 11.75 -20.67
N GLY A 43 41.81 10.57 -20.20
CA GLY A 43 43.20 10.20 -20.07
C GLY A 43 43.79 9.90 -21.45
N ILE A 44 44.59 10.83 -21.96
CA ILE A 44 45.40 10.67 -23.16
C ILE A 44 46.62 9.83 -22.80
N VAL A 45 46.74 8.61 -23.35
CA VAL A 45 48.02 7.91 -23.46
C VAL A 45 48.46 8.00 -24.92
N VAL A 46 49.38 8.92 -25.21
CA VAL A 46 50.15 8.94 -26.45
C VAL A 46 51.15 7.80 -26.38
N SER A 47 50.96 6.78 -27.21
CA SER A 47 52.05 5.93 -27.67
C SER A 47 52.08 6.01 -29.18
N ASN A 48 53.01 6.82 -29.69
CA ASN A 48 53.28 6.99 -31.11
C ASN A 48 54.02 5.77 -31.64
N SER A 49 53.45 5.09 -32.64
CA SER A 49 54.22 4.50 -33.73
C SER A 49 53.39 4.52 -35.00
N ARG A 50 54.05 4.96 -36.06
CA ARG A 50 53.54 5.37 -37.37
C ARG A 50 53.07 4.18 -38.21
N ASP A 51 51.98 4.37 -38.95
CA ASP A 51 51.92 4.42 -40.43
C ASP A 51 50.64 3.80 -40.99
N ALA A 52 50.04 4.57 -41.92
CA ALA A 52 49.23 4.19 -43.08
C ALA A 52 47.83 3.52 -42.93
N ASP A 53 46.84 4.29 -43.40
CA ASP A 53 45.65 3.92 -44.20
C ASP A 53 44.44 3.16 -43.58
N ASP A 54 43.27 3.74 -43.85
CA ASP A 54 41.85 3.31 -43.71
C ASP A 54 41.60 1.83 -44.18
N PRO A 55 40.55 1.04 -43.80
CA PRO A 55 39.15 1.47 -43.56
C PRO A 55 38.27 0.67 -42.55
N THR A 56 37.07 1.22 -42.27
CA THR A 56 35.79 0.55 -41.84
C THR A 56 35.74 -0.39 -40.60
N PRO A 57 34.83 -0.18 -39.63
CA PRO A 57 34.65 -1.13 -38.53
C PRO A 57 33.83 -2.35 -38.98
N THR A 58 34.49 -3.51 -39.01
CA THR A 58 33.84 -4.83 -39.13
C THR A 58 33.49 -5.32 -37.73
N VAL A 59 32.20 -5.59 -37.49
CA VAL A 59 31.71 -6.26 -36.28
C VAL A 59 32.15 -7.72 -36.31
N VAL A 60 32.96 -8.15 -35.33
CA VAL A 60 33.35 -9.56 -35.17
C VAL A 60 32.78 -10.12 -33.87
N LYS A 61 31.88 -11.08 -34.06
CA LYS A 61 31.32 -12.01 -33.09
C LYS A 61 32.44 -12.88 -32.49
N ALA A 62 32.57 -12.88 -31.16
CA ALA A 62 33.41 -13.85 -30.46
C ALA A 62 32.54 -14.87 -29.71
N ALA A 63 32.62 -16.13 -30.14
CA ALA A 63 32.19 -17.28 -29.36
C ALA A 63 33.40 -18.18 -29.14
N SER A 64 33.71 -18.52 -27.89
CA SER A 64 33.78 -19.89 -27.36
C SER A 64 34.55 -19.95 -26.03
N THR A 65 33.89 -20.55 -25.05
CA THR A 65 34.31 -20.95 -23.68
C THR A 65 35.36 -22.08 -23.71
N PRO A 66 36.07 -22.42 -22.59
CA PRO A 66 35.45 -23.25 -21.53
C PRO A 66 35.87 -22.97 -20.07
N SER A 67 34.93 -23.27 -19.17
CA SER A 67 35.06 -23.78 -17.79
C SER A 67 35.96 -23.06 -16.78
N ALA A 68 35.35 -22.18 -15.99
CA ALA A 68 35.57 -22.11 -14.56
C ALA A 68 34.24 -22.47 -13.88
N SER A 69 34.27 -23.41 -12.94
CA SER A 69 33.11 -23.82 -12.15
C SER A 69 32.53 -22.62 -11.39
N SER A 70 31.57 -21.94 -12.00
CA SER A 70 30.61 -21.12 -11.27
C SER A 70 29.73 -22.08 -10.48
N THR A 71 29.98 -22.19 -9.18
CA THR A 71 28.90 -22.56 -8.26
C THR A 71 27.82 -21.50 -8.42
N LYS A 72 26.89 -21.74 -9.35
CA LYS A 72 25.61 -21.07 -9.37
C LYS A 72 24.94 -21.50 -8.08
N THR A 73 25.05 -20.66 -7.05
CA THR A 73 24.01 -20.61 -6.03
C THR A 73 22.77 -20.17 -6.76
N SER A 74 22.08 -21.14 -7.36
CA SER A 74 20.68 -21.03 -7.73
C SER A 74 20.01 -20.69 -6.41
N LEU A 75 19.65 -19.42 -6.22
CA LEU A 75 18.71 -19.05 -5.18
C LEU A 75 17.47 -19.88 -5.51
N SER A 76 17.31 -20.96 -4.76
CA SER A 76 16.08 -21.74 -4.74
C SER A 76 14.96 -20.73 -4.57
N PRO A 77 13.89 -20.78 -5.38
CA PRO A 77 12.74 -19.92 -5.12
C PRO A 77 12.37 -20.11 -3.65
N SER A 78 12.23 -18.97 -2.97
CA SER A 78 11.67 -18.91 -1.62
C SER A 78 10.44 -19.82 -1.57
N PRO A 79 10.20 -20.57 -0.48
CA PRO A 79 9.02 -21.45 -0.39
C PRO A 79 7.81 -20.69 -0.88
N SER A 80 7.13 -21.24 -1.90
CA SER A 80 5.95 -20.62 -2.50
C SER A 80 5.00 -20.21 -1.38
N GLN A 81 4.88 -18.90 -1.16
CA GLN A 81 3.89 -18.38 -0.23
C GLN A 81 2.55 -18.96 -0.63
N GLU A 82 1.89 -19.60 0.32
CA GLU A 82 0.58 -20.18 0.12
C GLU A 82 -0.40 -19.03 -0.13
N THR A 83 -0.81 -18.85 -1.40
CA THR A 83 -1.83 -17.87 -1.75
C THR A 83 -3.20 -18.40 -1.33
N PHE A 84 -3.91 -17.63 -0.51
CA PHE A 84 -5.22 -17.98 0.03
C PHE A 84 -6.33 -17.81 -1.03
N LYS A 85 -7.46 -18.51 -0.90
CA LYS A 85 -8.68 -18.18 -1.65
C LYS A 85 -9.52 -17.19 -0.85
N PHE A 86 -10.37 -16.42 -1.50
CA PHE A 86 -11.34 -15.60 -0.77
C PHE A 86 -12.19 -16.43 0.19
N GLY A 87 -12.39 -15.91 1.39
CA GLY A 87 -12.99 -16.60 2.52
C GLY A 87 -11.99 -17.35 3.40
N ASP A 88 -10.82 -17.73 2.89
CA ASP A 88 -9.79 -18.38 3.70
C ASP A 88 -9.15 -17.36 4.65
N THR A 89 -9.05 -17.76 5.92
CA THR A 89 -8.49 -16.91 6.97
C THR A 89 -7.00 -17.18 7.13
N ALA A 90 -6.19 -16.13 7.02
CA ALA A 90 -4.77 -16.20 7.32
C ALA A 90 -4.52 -15.84 8.78
N ASP A 91 -3.81 -16.71 9.50
CA ASP A 91 -3.36 -16.45 10.87
C ASP A 91 -1.97 -15.83 10.85
N ILE A 92 -1.83 -14.66 11.48
CA ILE A 92 -0.64 -13.81 11.39
C ILE A 92 -0.12 -13.54 12.80
N GLY A 93 1.18 -13.79 12.97
CA GLY A 93 1.92 -13.49 14.19
C GLY A 93 3.11 -12.56 13.90
N VAL A 94 3.16 -11.40 14.53
CA VAL A 94 4.27 -10.45 14.42
C VAL A 94 4.72 -10.02 15.81
N GLY A 95 5.93 -10.45 16.21
CA GLY A 95 6.37 -10.33 17.59
C GLY A 95 5.34 -10.94 18.55
N ASP A 96 4.84 -10.15 19.49
CA ASP A 96 3.81 -10.58 20.44
C ASP A 96 2.37 -10.40 19.92
N ARG A 97 2.16 -9.78 18.75
CA ARG A 97 0.83 -9.62 18.17
C ARG A 97 0.40 -10.90 17.48
N LYS A 98 -0.84 -11.32 17.75
CA LYS A 98 -1.53 -12.40 17.06
C LYS A 98 -2.84 -11.88 16.53
N PHE A 99 -3.09 -12.06 15.25
CA PHE A 99 -4.32 -11.63 14.61
C PHE A 99 -4.60 -12.49 13.39
N SER A 100 -5.76 -12.29 12.77
CA SER A 100 -6.07 -12.93 11.50
C SER A 100 -6.63 -11.93 10.52
N ALA A 101 -6.37 -12.17 9.24
CA ALA A 101 -6.89 -11.38 8.13
C ALA A 101 -7.63 -12.29 7.15
N VAL A 102 -8.62 -11.74 6.45
CA VAL A 102 -9.35 -12.44 5.39
C VAL A 102 -9.90 -11.43 4.38
N VAL A 103 -9.83 -11.79 3.11
CA VAL A 103 -10.59 -11.15 2.02
C VAL A 103 -11.87 -11.94 1.81
N LEU A 104 -13.02 -11.30 2.01
CA LEU A 104 -14.34 -11.91 1.95
C LEU A 104 -14.92 -11.85 0.53
N ALA A 105 -14.73 -10.73 -0.15
CA ALA A 105 -15.21 -10.51 -1.50
C ALA A 105 -14.35 -9.48 -2.22
N PHE A 106 -14.34 -9.54 -3.55
CA PHE A 106 -13.75 -8.53 -4.41
C PHE A 106 -14.70 -8.24 -5.56
N LYS A 107 -14.83 -6.96 -5.91
CA LYS A 107 -15.65 -6.51 -7.04
C LYS A 107 -14.89 -5.40 -7.76
N ASP A 108 -14.60 -5.61 -9.03
CA ASP A 108 -13.73 -4.79 -9.88
C ASP A 108 -14.48 -3.85 -10.82
N SER A 109 -15.81 -3.93 -10.87
CA SER A 109 -16.64 -3.18 -11.79
C SER A 109 -18.02 -2.91 -11.21
N GLY A 110 -18.73 -1.90 -11.74
CA GLY A 110 -20.11 -1.59 -11.34
C GLY A 110 -20.23 -1.22 -9.85
N ILE A 111 -19.19 -0.61 -9.29
CA ILE A 111 -19.20 0.00 -7.96
C ILE A 111 -19.79 1.41 -8.09
N ALA A 112 -20.84 1.67 -7.31
CA ALA A 112 -21.37 3.01 -7.18
C ALA A 112 -20.31 3.91 -6.52
N GLY A 113 -20.15 5.11 -7.04
CA GLY A 113 -19.11 6.04 -6.66
C GLY A 113 -19.33 7.37 -7.35
N ILE A 114 -18.38 8.29 -7.23
CA ILE A 114 -18.45 9.62 -7.84
C ILE A 114 -17.66 9.56 -9.15
N PRO A 115 -18.30 9.50 -10.33
CA PRO A 115 -17.59 9.33 -11.60
C PRO A 115 -16.63 10.48 -11.92
N GLU A 116 -16.93 11.69 -11.45
CA GLU A 116 -16.11 12.89 -11.66
C GLU A 116 -14.76 12.84 -10.95
N LEU A 117 -14.57 11.88 -10.03
CA LEU A 117 -13.31 11.69 -9.31
C LEU A 117 -12.38 10.68 -10.00
N LEU A 118 -12.83 10.05 -11.09
CA LEU A 118 -12.02 9.09 -11.86
C LEU A 118 -11.62 9.65 -13.23
N PRO A 119 -10.38 9.42 -13.68
CA PRO A 119 -10.02 9.45 -15.09
C PRO A 119 -10.90 8.54 -15.94
N GLU A 120 -11.06 8.87 -17.24
CA GLU A 120 -11.93 8.11 -18.15
C GLU A 120 -11.50 6.65 -18.36
N ASP A 121 -10.24 6.32 -18.12
CA ASP A 121 -9.65 4.98 -18.25
C ASP A 121 -9.59 4.22 -16.91
N GLN A 122 -10.15 4.77 -15.82
CA GLN A 122 -10.20 4.13 -14.51
C GLN A 122 -11.64 3.82 -14.06
N GLU A 123 -11.78 2.80 -13.21
CA GLU A 123 -13.00 2.45 -12.51
C GLU A 123 -12.75 2.16 -11.03
N TRP A 124 -13.84 2.12 -10.25
CA TRP A 124 -13.79 1.79 -8.84
C TRP A 124 -13.80 0.27 -8.65
N ALA A 125 -12.86 -0.22 -7.85
CA ALA A 125 -12.88 -1.58 -7.33
C ALA A 125 -12.97 -1.57 -5.79
N THR A 126 -13.50 -2.64 -5.21
CA THR A 126 -13.56 -2.82 -3.76
C THR A 126 -13.14 -4.22 -3.34
N ALA A 127 -12.40 -4.31 -2.23
CA ALA A 127 -12.22 -5.55 -1.49
C ALA A 127 -12.94 -5.44 -0.16
N GLU A 128 -13.85 -6.37 0.12
CA GLU A 128 -14.40 -6.51 1.46
C GLU A 128 -13.45 -7.37 2.29
N VAL A 129 -12.94 -6.80 3.39
CA VAL A 129 -11.92 -7.44 4.21
C VAL A 129 -12.33 -7.46 5.67
N LYS A 130 -11.74 -8.38 6.44
CA LYS A 130 -11.90 -8.45 7.90
C LYS A 130 -10.58 -8.77 8.57
N VAL A 131 -10.29 -8.05 9.66
CA VAL A 131 -9.14 -8.31 10.54
C VAL A 131 -9.66 -8.53 11.96
N CYS A 132 -9.17 -9.58 12.63
CA CYS A 132 -9.54 -9.91 14.00
C CYS A 132 -8.29 -9.94 14.89
N ASN A 133 -8.31 -9.20 16.00
CA ASN A 133 -7.24 -9.23 16.97
C ASN A 133 -7.39 -10.45 17.87
N LYS A 134 -6.46 -11.41 17.78
CA LYS A 134 -6.43 -12.64 18.58
C LYS A 134 -5.54 -12.52 19.82
N GLY A 135 -4.87 -11.38 19.99
CA GLY A 135 -4.09 -11.04 21.17
C GLY A 135 -4.88 -10.23 22.18
N THR A 136 -4.18 -9.58 23.11
CA THR A 136 -4.76 -8.75 24.17
C THR A 136 -4.49 -7.25 23.95
N ALA A 137 -3.32 -6.90 23.42
CA ALA A 137 -2.95 -5.52 23.12
C ALA A 137 -3.70 -5.01 21.88
N ALA A 138 -4.26 -3.81 21.97
CA ALA A 138 -4.93 -3.18 20.83
C ALA A 138 -3.91 -2.69 19.78
N PHE A 139 -4.25 -2.82 18.49
CA PHE A 139 -3.42 -2.32 17.39
C PHE A 139 -4.25 -1.56 16.35
N PRO A 140 -3.68 -0.56 15.66
CA PRO A 140 -4.38 0.16 14.62
C PRO A 140 -4.52 -0.68 13.35
N VAL A 141 -5.66 -0.56 12.67
CA VAL A 141 -5.84 -1.05 11.31
C VAL A 141 -5.99 0.13 10.34
N SER A 142 -5.64 -0.09 9.08
CA SER A 142 -5.74 0.91 8.03
C SER A 142 -6.07 0.26 6.69
N PRO A 143 -6.84 0.91 5.79
CA PRO A 143 -7.02 0.43 4.43
C PRO A 143 -5.69 0.44 3.64
N PHE A 144 -4.73 1.29 4.00
CA PHE A 144 -3.46 1.45 3.25
C PHE A 144 -2.48 0.28 3.40
N THR A 145 -2.75 -0.67 4.29
CA THR A 145 -2.00 -1.93 4.35
C THR A 145 -2.51 -2.95 3.33
N TRP A 146 -3.57 -2.61 2.58
CA TRP A 146 -4.16 -3.44 1.53
C TRP A 146 -3.81 -2.87 0.16
N SER A 147 -3.48 -3.76 -0.78
CA SER A 147 -3.21 -3.41 -2.18
C SER A 147 -3.73 -4.49 -3.13
N LEU A 148 -3.79 -4.17 -4.41
CA LEU A 148 -4.03 -5.12 -5.49
C LEU A 148 -2.71 -5.40 -6.21
N ALA A 149 -2.51 -6.65 -6.63
CA ALA A 149 -1.38 -7.06 -7.45
C ALA A 149 -1.87 -7.63 -8.79
N TYR A 150 -1.22 -7.18 -9.86
CA TYR A 150 -1.50 -7.57 -11.24
C TYR A 150 -0.42 -8.51 -11.79
N GLU A 151 -0.75 -9.22 -12.88
CA GLU A 151 0.13 -10.21 -13.52
C GLU A 151 1.44 -9.58 -14.02
N ASP A 152 1.37 -8.34 -14.50
CA ASP A 152 2.50 -7.55 -15.00
C ASP A 152 3.42 -7.02 -13.89
N GLY A 153 3.10 -7.31 -12.62
CA GLY A 153 3.83 -6.84 -11.45
C GLY A 153 3.37 -5.47 -10.95
N ALA A 154 2.38 -4.83 -11.59
CA ALA A 154 1.83 -3.58 -11.11
C ALA A 154 1.11 -3.75 -9.76
N ARG A 155 1.14 -2.68 -8.96
CA ARG A 155 0.46 -2.59 -7.67
C ARG A 155 -0.48 -1.39 -7.66
N VAL A 156 -1.66 -1.58 -7.10
CA VAL A 156 -2.64 -0.51 -6.86
C VAL A 156 -2.87 -0.42 -5.36
N GLU A 157 -2.61 0.75 -4.80
CA GLU A 157 -2.83 1.03 -3.37
C GLU A 157 -4.29 1.41 -3.10
N ALA A 158 -4.73 1.21 -1.86
CA ALA A 158 -6.04 1.67 -1.42
C ALA A 158 -6.14 3.20 -1.48
N THR A 159 -7.32 3.70 -1.85
CA THR A 159 -7.61 5.13 -1.86
C THR A 159 -7.94 5.62 -0.44
N HIS A 160 -7.71 6.92 -0.22
CA HIS A 160 -8.07 7.63 1.01
C HIS A 160 -9.54 8.10 1.02
N MET A 161 -10.34 7.66 0.06
CA MET A 161 -11.68 8.20 -0.16
C MET A 161 -12.71 7.60 0.79
N SER A 162 -13.63 8.45 1.23
CA SER A 162 -14.73 8.06 2.12
C SER A 162 -16.01 8.82 1.82
N GLY A 163 -17.15 8.27 2.26
CA GLY A 163 -18.47 8.86 2.07
C GLY A 163 -19.11 8.55 0.72
N GLY A 164 -20.10 9.35 0.31
CA GLY A 164 -20.80 9.16 -0.96
C GLY A 164 -21.59 7.84 -1.07
N GLU A 165 -21.76 7.37 -2.30
CA GLU A 165 -22.45 6.11 -2.61
C GLU A 165 -21.54 4.87 -2.59
N PHE A 166 -20.32 5.02 -2.07
CA PHE A 166 -19.41 3.88 -1.93
C PHE A 166 -19.99 2.81 -1.00
N PRO A 167 -19.72 1.52 -1.28
CA PRO A 167 -20.21 0.41 -0.45
C PRO A 167 -19.89 0.58 1.03
N GLN A 168 -20.92 0.55 1.87
CA GLN A 168 -20.79 0.67 3.33
C GLN A 168 -20.88 -0.70 4.01
N PRO A 169 -20.19 -0.94 5.14
CA PRO A 169 -19.29 0.01 5.80
C PRO A 169 -17.92 0.08 5.12
N LEU A 170 -17.31 1.26 5.07
CA LEU A 170 -15.91 1.40 4.66
C LEU A 170 -14.97 0.84 5.73
N TYR A 171 -13.85 0.27 5.28
CA TYR A 171 -12.80 -0.20 6.17
C TYR A 171 -12.18 1.01 6.87
N PRO A 172 -12.05 0.99 8.21
CA PRO A 172 -11.69 2.19 8.94
C PRO A 172 -10.21 2.52 8.81
N MET A 173 -9.92 3.81 8.88
CA MET A 173 -8.58 4.37 8.94
C MET A 173 -8.17 4.59 10.41
N ASP A 174 -6.99 4.10 10.78
CA ASP A 174 -6.34 4.28 12.09
C ASP A 174 -7.16 3.89 13.32
N THR A 175 -8.15 3.00 13.13
CA THR A 175 -8.97 2.50 14.24
C THR A 175 -8.24 1.42 15.02
N LYS A 176 -8.19 1.55 16.35
CA LYS A 176 -7.60 0.54 17.22
C LYS A 176 -8.56 -0.61 17.47
N VAL A 177 -8.14 -1.83 17.11
CA VAL A 177 -8.88 -3.06 17.34
C VAL A 177 -8.45 -3.67 18.66
N LYS A 178 -9.35 -3.76 19.64
CA LYS A 178 -9.06 -4.35 20.95
C LYS A 178 -8.87 -5.87 20.82
N GLY A 179 -8.18 -6.47 21.78
CA GLY A 179 -8.06 -7.93 21.86
C GLY A 179 -9.43 -8.61 21.90
N GLY A 180 -9.63 -9.59 21.01
CA GLY A 180 -10.89 -10.31 20.84
C GLY A 180 -11.86 -9.67 19.84
N ASP A 181 -11.66 -8.41 19.44
CA ASP A 181 -12.54 -7.72 18.49
C ASP A 181 -12.10 -7.95 17.03
N CYS A 182 -13.06 -7.76 16.13
CA CYS A 182 -12.84 -7.75 14.68
C CYS A 182 -13.34 -6.45 14.06
N VAL A 183 -12.68 -6.05 12.98
CA VAL A 183 -13.10 -4.95 12.11
C VAL A 183 -13.29 -5.50 10.70
N ARG A 184 -14.41 -5.13 10.06
CA ARG A 184 -14.79 -5.49 8.69
C ARG A 184 -15.22 -4.25 7.93
N GLY A 185 -14.91 -4.20 6.65
CA GLY A 185 -15.38 -3.15 5.76
C GLY A 185 -14.79 -3.25 4.37
N HIS A 186 -15.22 -2.34 3.50
CA HIS A 186 -14.76 -2.22 2.12
C HIS A 186 -13.52 -1.33 2.03
N VAL A 187 -12.47 -1.84 1.41
CA VAL A 187 -11.32 -1.08 0.93
C VAL A 187 -11.58 -0.68 -0.51
N LEU A 188 -11.36 0.60 -0.85
CA LEU A 188 -11.60 1.17 -2.18
C LEU A 188 -10.30 1.30 -2.96
N PHE A 189 -10.34 0.99 -4.25
CA PHE A 189 -9.23 1.10 -5.17
C PHE A 189 -9.67 1.81 -6.45
N GLU A 190 -8.75 2.59 -7.03
CA GLU A 190 -8.86 3.10 -8.40
C GLU A 190 -8.09 2.16 -9.30
N VAL A 191 -8.78 1.48 -10.21
CA VAL A 191 -8.17 0.47 -11.07
C VAL A 191 -8.32 0.84 -12.55
N PRO A 192 -7.40 0.40 -13.43
CA PRO A 192 -7.60 0.54 -14.87
C PRO A 192 -8.86 -0.20 -15.33
N LYS A 193 -9.66 0.43 -16.19
CA LYS A 193 -10.85 -0.20 -16.77
C LYS A 193 -10.52 -1.48 -17.50
N GLY A 194 -11.23 -2.55 -17.18
CA GLY A 194 -10.99 -3.88 -17.76
C GLY A 194 -9.65 -4.53 -17.35
N GLY A 195 -8.85 -3.86 -16.52
CA GLY A 195 -7.67 -4.43 -15.90
C GLY A 195 -8.10 -5.28 -14.72
N ARG A 196 -7.54 -6.50 -14.62
CA ARG A 196 -7.92 -7.45 -13.57
C ARG A 196 -6.77 -7.73 -12.63
N ALA A 197 -6.96 -7.42 -11.36
CA ALA A 197 -6.03 -7.84 -10.33
C ALA A 197 -6.03 -9.37 -10.21
N GLU A 198 -4.85 -9.95 -10.00
CA GLU A 198 -4.70 -11.39 -9.72
C GLU A 198 -4.85 -11.70 -8.24
N ARG A 199 -4.44 -10.76 -7.39
CA ARG A 199 -4.36 -10.94 -5.94
C ARG A 199 -4.75 -9.67 -5.19
N VAL A 200 -5.39 -9.87 -4.03
CA VAL A 200 -5.50 -8.86 -2.98
C VAL A 200 -4.41 -9.15 -1.96
N VAL A 201 -3.65 -8.14 -1.57
CA VAL A 201 -2.44 -8.28 -0.75
C VAL A 201 -2.56 -7.47 0.52
N TYR A 202 -2.22 -8.09 1.65
CA TYR A 202 -2.11 -7.47 2.96
C TYR A 202 -0.64 -7.40 3.38
N SER A 203 -0.12 -6.19 3.57
CA SER A 203 1.31 -5.94 3.82
C SER A 203 1.50 -4.78 4.80
N PRO A 204 1.14 -4.93 6.09
CA PRO A 204 1.46 -3.93 7.08
C PRO A 204 2.99 -3.85 7.28
N ALA A 205 3.50 -2.67 7.64
CA ALA A 205 4.95 -2.39 7.62
C ALA A 205 5.80 -3.27 8.55
N ASP A 206 5.18 -3.85 9.57
CA ASP A 206 5.78 -4.74 10.56
C ASP A 206 5.80 -6.21 10.15
N LEU A 207 5.16 -6.57 9.03
CA LEU A 207 5.12 -7.92 8.52
C LEU A 207 6.21 -8.09 7.44
N ASP A 208 7.14 -9.02 7.67
CA ASP A 208 8.27 -9.29 6.77
C ASP A 208 7.81 -9.78 5.39
N GLU A 209 6.72 -10.54 5.37
CA GLU A 209 6.22 -11.25 4.20
C GLU A 209 4.72 -10.97 4.00
N PRO A 210 4.30 -10.42 2.85
CA PRO A 210 2.90 -10.08 2.63
C PRO A 210 2.02 -11.33 2.60
N VAL A 211 0.75 -11.17 2.98
CA VAL A 211 -0.26 -12.22 2.84
C VAL A 211 -1.13 -11.94 1.64
N GLU A 212 -1.40 -12.94 0.83
CA GLU A 212 -2.06 -12.76 -0.46
C GLU A 212 -3.26 -13.68 -0.63
N TRP A 213 -4.33 -13.14 -1.21
CA TRP A 213 -5.52 -13.88 -1.61
C TRP A 213 -5.71 -13.79 -3.11
N GLN A 214 -5.91 -14.93 -3.77
CA GLN A 214 -6.13 -15.02 -5.20
C GLN A 214 -7.54 -14.52 -5.56
N VAL A 215 -7.60 -13.55 -6.48
CA VAL A 215 -8.83 -13.18 -7.17
C VAL A 215 -9.17 -14.32 -8.13
N GLY A 216 -10.19 -15.12 -7.79
CA GLY A 216 -10.65 -16.23 -8.64
C GLY A 216 -10.91 -15.76 -10.07
N LYS A 217 -10.74 -16.60 -11.10
CA LYS A 217 -10.92 -16.22 -12.52
C LYS A 217 -12.38 -16.02 -12.90
#